data_AF-A0A1C5Z729-F1
#
_entry.id   AF-A0A1C5Z729-F1
#
_cell.length_a   1.000
_cell.length_b   1.000
_cell.length_c   1.000
_cell.angle_alpha   90.00
_cell.angle_beta   90.00
_cell.angle_gamma   90.00
#
_symmetry.space_group_name_H-M   'P 1'
#
loop_
_entity.id
_entity.type
_entity.pdbx_description
1 polymer ?
#
loop_
_entity_poly.entity_id
_entity_poly.type
_entity_poly.pdbx_seq_one_letter_code
_entity_poly.pdbx_strand_id
1 'polypeptide(L)'
;MKKNQTKFYNVILPIWLLVIFPFTWIIILPLNFLIDTLVLKLTMKYLKIEKRKEIYKNTIFKTWILGFLADFIGAALLLIAPFCLSERVSDNSTFGIIVDKLSQIMINPFDNIYSIVITIIAVIITAYFIYLFNYKFALKKVFTEGYLEDKDMRKIALSMAVFTAPYVFFLPAIY
;
A
#
# COMPACT_ATOMS: atom_id res chain seq x y z
N MET A 1 -5.16 -39.52 -12.51
CA MET A 1 -4.43 -38.71 -11.51
C MET A 1 -3.00 -38.50 -12.01
N LYS A 2 -2.64 -37.28 -12.42
CA LYS A 2 -1.25 -36.84 -12.55
C LYS A 2 -1.05 -35.71 -11.55
N LYS A 3 -0.45 -36.04 -10.41
CA LYS A 3 -0.04 -35.07 -9.41
C LYS A 3 1.22 -34.40 -9.97
N ASN A 4 1.05 -33.33 -10.75
CA ASN A 4 2.18 -32.51 -11.15
C ASN A 4 2.72 -31.86 -9.88
N GLN A 5 3.80 -32.43 -9.36
CA GLN A 5 4.67 -31.78 -8.40
C GLN A 5 5.27 -30.56 -9.11
N THR A 6 4.55 -29.43 -9.11
CA THR A 6 5.09 -28.16 -9.54
C THR A 6 6.12 -27.74 -8.48
N LYS A 7 7.38 -27.85 -8.88
CA LYS A 7 8.57 -27.54 -8.09
C LYS A 7 8.46 -26.12 -7.54
N PHE A 8 8.50 -25.99 -6.21
CA PHE A 8 8.58 -24.73 -5.45
C PHE A 8 9.85 -23.90 -5.70
N TYR A 9 10.72 -24.31 -6.63
CA TYR A 9 12.01 -23.68 -6.87
C TYR A 9 11.96 -22.49 -7.85
N ASN A 10 10.83 -22.25 -8.51
CA ASN A 10 10.63 -21.10 -9.42
C ASN A 10 9.63 -20.05 -8.88
N VAL A 11 9.30 -20.08 -7.58
CA VAL A 11 8.44 -19.05 -6.99
C VAL A 11 9.29 -17.83 -6.69
N ILE A 12 9.62 -17.07 -7.75
CA ILE A 12 10.10 -15.71 -7.57
C ILE A 12 8.88 -14.94 -7.07
N LEU A 13 8.85 -14.68 -5.77
CA LEU A 13 7.79 -13.90 -5.15
C LEU A 13 7.95 -12.43 -5.57
N PRO A 14 6.85 -11.69 -5.80
CA PRO A 14 6.94 -10.26 -6.11
C PRO A 14 7.70 -9.51 -5.03
N ILE A 15 8.46 -8.50 -5.43
CA ILE A 15 9.24 -7.69 -4.47
C ILE A 15 8.34 -7.02 -3.43
N TRP A 16 7.09 -6.70 -3.78
CA TRP A 16 6.12 -6.15 -2.83
C TRP A 16 5.66 -7.17 -1.77
N LEU A 17 5.77 -8.48 -2.04
CA LEU A 17 5.41 -9.53 -1.10
C LEU A 17 6.47 -9.70 -0.01
N LEU A 18 7.67 -9.13 -0.22
CA LEU A 18 8.72 -9.07 0.78
C LEU A 18 8.25 -8.38 2.07
N VAL A 19 7.22 -7.52 2.00
CA VAL A 19 6.58 -6.87 3.15
C VAL A 19 5.99 -7.88 4.15
N ILE A 20 5.74 -9.14 3.78
CA ILE A 20 5.24 -10.16 4.71
C ILE A 20 6.37 -10.74 5.58
N PHE A 21 7.62 -10.72 5.09
CA PHE A 21 8.74 -11.36 5.79
C PHE A 21 9.39 -10.41 6.80
N PRO A 22 9.48 -10.76 8.10
CA PRO A 22 9.98 -9.86 9.14
C PRO A 22 11.41 -9.34 8.93
N PHE A 23 12.28 -10.09 8.25
CA PHE A 23 13.67 -9.70 8.04
C PHE A 23 13.82 -8.52 7.07
N THR A 24 12.91 -8.36 6.11
CA THR A 24 12.94 -7.27 5.11
C THR A 24 12.52 -5.94 5.73
N TRP A 25 11.81 -5.98 6.86
CA TRP A 25 11.32 -4.80 7.58
C TRP A 25 12.45 -3.91 8.06
N ILE A 26 13.63 -4.48 8.32
CA ILE A 26 14.84 -3.72 8.69
C ILE A 26 15.17 -2.65 7.64
N ILE A 27 14.84 -2.89 6.36
CA ILE A 27 15.11 -1.96 5.26
C ILE A 27 13.84 -1.20 4.86
N ILE A 28 12.71 -1.91 4.71
CA ILE A 28 11.44 -1.33 4.21
C ILE A 28 10.89 -0.29 5.19
N LEU A 29 10.91 -0.57 6.49
CA LEU A 29 10.33 0.33 7.49
C LEU A 29 11.07 1.67 7.58
N PRO A 30 12.42 1.71 7.67
CA PRO A 30 13.16 2.98 7.63
C PRO A 30 13.00 3.73 6.31
N LEU A 31 12.98 3.03 5.18
CA LEU A 31 12.83 3.66 3.87
C LEU A 31 11.45 4.31 3.74
N ASN A 32 10.38 3.64 4.18
CA ASN A 32 9.03 4.19 4.18
C ASN A 32 8.95 5.43 5.10
N PHE A 33 9.52 5.35 6.31
CA PHE A 33 9.58 6.48 7.24
C PHE A 33 10.32 7.69 6.65
N LEU A 34 11.36 7.46 5.84
CA LEU A 34 12.10 8.50 5.14
C LEU A 34 11.22 9.18 4.06
N ILE A 35 10.49 8.40 3.27
CA ILE A 35 9.54 8.89 2.26
C ILE A 35 8.45 9.73 2.95
N ASP A 36 7.83 9.21 4.01
CA ASP A 36 6.82 9.95 4.79
C ASP A 36 7.37 11.28 5.31
N THR A 37 8.59 11.26 5.85
CA THR A 37 9.27 12.46 6.35
C THR A 37 9.49 13.47 5.22
N LEU A 38 9.91 13.01 4.05
CA LEU A 38 10.18 13.86 2.89
C LEU A 38 8.88 14.49 2.37
N VAL A 39 7.84 13.68 2.15
CA VAL A 39 6.54 14.15 1.64
C VAL A 39 5.92 15.13 2.62
N LEU A 40 5.89 14.82 3.92
CA LEU A 40 5.32 15.71 4.93
C LEU A 40 6.07 17.06 4.99
N LYS A 41 7.41 17.03 5.02
CA LYS A 41 8.23 18.26 5.06
C LYS A 41 8.09 19.10 3.80
N LEU A 42 8.12 18.49 2.61
CA LEU A 42 7.96 19.20 1.33
C LEU A 42 6.56 19.80 1.21
N THR A 43 5.54 19.06 1.60
CA THR A 43 4.16 19.55 1.58
C THR A 43 3.98 20.74 2.51
N MET A 44 4.46 20.66 3.76
CA MET A 44 4.39 21.79 4.70
C MET A 44 5.20 23.00 4.21
N LYS A 45 6.34 22.78 3.55
CA LYS A 45 7.15 23.85 2.95
C LYS A 45 6.40 24.54 1.81
N TYR A 46 5.75 23.77 0.94
CA TYR A 46 4.94 24.27 -0.18
C TYR A 46 3.72 25.07 0.32
N LEU A 47 3.05 24.59 1.38
CA LEU A 47 1.92 25.27 2.01
C LEU A 47 2.31 26.44 2.91
N LYS A 48 3.62 26.73 3.05
CA LYS A 48 4.18 27.82 3.87
C LYS A 48 3.75 27.78 5.36
N ILE A 49 3.51 26.59 5.91
CA ILE A 49 3.08 26.44 7.30
C ILE A 49 4.21 26.87 8.25
N GLU A 50 3.91 27.63 9.31
CA GLU A 50 4.93 28.17 10.22
C GLU A 50 5.41 27.13 11.25
N LYS A 51 4.48 26.42 11.91
CA LYS A 51 4.75 25.51 13.03
C LYS A 51 5.23 24.10 12.61
N ARG A 52 6.05 24.01 11.55
CA ARG A 52 6.46 22.73 10.90
C ARG A 52 7.07 21.71 11.86
N LYS A 53 7.89 22.18 12.82
CA LYS A 53 8.58 21.31 13.79
C LYS A 53 7.60 20.61 14.73
N GLU A 54 6.61 21.35 15.26
CA GLU A 54 5.60 20.82 16.17
C GLU A 54 4.65 19.87 15.46
N ILE A 55 4.27 20.22 14.23
CA ILE A 55 3.46 19.36 13.37
C ILE A 55 4.20 18.05 13.15
N TYR A 56 5.44 18.11 12.65
CA TYR A 56 6.26 16.93 12.36
C TYR A 56 6.38 15.98 13.56
N LYS A 57 6.79 16.48 14.72
CA LYS A 57 6.98 15.66 15.92
C LYS A 57 5.70 14.95 16.36
N ASN A 58 4.56 15.62 16.25
CA ASN A 58 3.27 15.06 16.69
C ASN A 58 2.63 14.10 15.66
N THR A 59 2.97 14.22 14.38
CA THR A 59 2.29 13.48 13.30
C THR A 59 3.12 12.38 12.69
N ILE A 60 4.44 12.54 12.52
CA ILE A 60 5.24 11.65 11.65
C ILE A 60 5.13 10.18 12.05
N PHE A 61 5.23 9.87 13.34
CA PHE A 61 5.16 8.49 13.83
C PHE A 61 3.78 7.86 13.61
N LYS A 62 2.70 8.65 13.78
CA LYS A 62 1.33 8.19 13.53
C LYS A 62 1.08 8.00 12.04
N THR A 63 1.51 8.97 11.23
CA THR A 63 1.40 8.91 9.77
C THR A 63 2.09 7.67 9.22
N TRP A 64 3.30 7.36 9.71
CA TRP A 64 4.06 6.19 9.29
C TRP A 64 3.38 4.86 9.67
N ILE A 65 2.97 4.69 10.93
CA ILE A 65 2.29 3.45 11.36
C ILE A 65 0.96 3.25 10.62
N LEU A 66 0.18 4.33 10.47
CA LEU A 66 -1.10 4.26 9.79
C LEU A 66 -0.94 4.06 8.28
N GLY A 67 0.10 4.63 7.67
CA GLY A 67 0.47 4.36 6.28
C GLY A 67 0.77 2.89 6.07
N PHE A 68 1.62 2.31 6.92
CA PHE A 68 1.93 0.89 6.88
C PHE A 68 0.70 -0.01 7.09
N LEU A 69 -0.23 0.40 7.97
CA LEU A 69 -1.51 -0.30 8.13
C LEU A 69 -2.38 -0.24 6.86
N ALA A 70 -2.41 0.89 6.16
CA ALA A 70 -3.12 1.02 4.89
C ALA A 70 -2.49 0.16 3.78
N ASP A 71 -1.16 0.06 3.76
CA ASP A 71 -0.44 -0.83 2.85
C ASP A 71 -0.82 -2.30 3.10
N PHE A 72 -0.95 -2.73 4.36
CA PHE A 72 -1.44 -4.07 4.68
C PHE A 72 -2.86 -4.33 4.18
N ILE A 73 -3.75 -3.34 4.24
CA ILE A 73 -5.12 -3.50 3.72
C ILE A 73 -5.09 -3.73 2.20
N GLY A 74 -4.29 -2.96 1.47
CA GLY A 74 -4.12 -3.13 0.02
C GLY A 74 -3.47 -4.46 -0.33
N ALA A 75 -2.39 -4.82 0.37
CA ALA A 75 -1.72 -6.10 0.17
C ALA A 75 -2.69 -7.26 0.45
N ALA A 76 -3.42 -7.23 1.57
CA ALA A 76 -4.40 -8.24 1.91
C ALA A 76 -5.44 -8.41 0.80
N LEU A 77 -5.95 -7.32 0.22
CA LEU A 77 -6.88 -7.37 -0.91
C LEU A 77 -6.28 -8.11 -2.12
N LEU A 78 -5.03 -7.82 -2.48
CA LEU A 78 -4.36 -8.50 -3.60
C LEU A 78 -4.11 -9.98 -3.35
N LEU A 79 -4.02 -10.39 -2.07
CA LEU A 79 -3.74 -11.76 -1.68
C LEU A 79 -5.00 -12.65 -1.56
N ILE A 80 -6.21 -12.07 -1.58
CA ILE A 80 -7.45 -12.85 -1.48
C ILE A 80 -7.58 -13.86 -2.63
N ALA A 81 -7.38 -13.43 -3.87
CA ALA A 81 -7.51 -14.32 -5.02
C ALA A 81 -6.50 -15.50 -4.97
N PRO A 82 -5.18 -15.26 -4.89
CA PRO A 82 -4.20 -16.34 -4.92
C PRO A 82 -4.24 -17.24 -3.68
N PHE A 83 -4.42 -16.71 -2.47
CA PHE A 83 -4.30 -17.51 -1.25
C PHE A 83 -5.63 -17.99 -0.66
N CYS A 84 -6.74 -17.27 -0.88
CA CYS A 84 -8.02 -17.62 -0.27
C CYS A 84 -9.02 -18.26 -1.25
N LEU A 85 -8.94 -17.92 -2.55
CA LEU A 85 -9.93 -18.33 -3.54
C LEU A 85 -9.44 -19.41 -4.51
N SER A 86 -8.17 -19.36 -4.94
CA SER A 86 -7.65 -20.26 -6.00
C SER A 86 -7.87 -21.75 -5.71
N GLU A 87 -7.59 -22.21 -4.48
CA GLU A 87 -7.78 -23.61 -4.09
C GLU A 87 -9.23 -24.00 -3.76
N ARG A 88 -10.14 -23.01 -3.65
CA ARG A 88 -11.53 -23.23 -3.20
C ARG A 88 -12.55 -23.18 -4.33
N VAL A 89 -12.16 -22.70 -5.51
CA VAL A 89 -13.04 -22.51 -6.65
C VAL A 89 -12.70 -23.55 -7.72
N SER A 90 -13.72 -24.12 -8.37
CA SER A 90 -13.52 -25.05 -9.48
C SER A 90 -13.01 -24.32 -10.72
N ASP A 91 -11.88 -24.77 -11.25
CA ASP A 91 -11.22 -24.24 -12.46
C ASP A 91 -12.13 -24.25 -13.71
N ASN A 92 -13.10 -25.17 -13.76
CA ASN A 92 -14.01 -25.32 -14.90
C ASN A 92 -15.16 -24.30 -14.90
N SER A 93 -15.26 -23.44 -13.88
CA SER A 93 -16.29 -22.40 -13.79
C SER A 93 -15.78 -21.05 -14.33
N THR A 94 -16.68 -20.23 -14.86
CA THR A 94 -16.34 -18.85 -15.31
C THR A 94 -15.67 -18.04 -14.20
N PHE A 95 -16.12 -18.23 -12.95
CA PHE A 95 -15.52 -17.58 -11.79
C PHE A 95 -14.11 -18.12 -11.47
N GLY A 96 -13.89 -19.43 -11.59
CA GLY A 96 -12.57 -20.04 -11.44
C GLY A 96 -11.54 -19.48 -12.41
N ILE A 97 -11.91 -19.28 -13.68
CA ILE A 97 -11.04 -18.67 -14.69
C ILE A 97 -10.66 -17.23 -14.31
N ILE A 98 -11.59 -16.46 -13.73
CA ILE A 98 -11.31 -15.09 -13.27
C ILE A 98 -10.35 -15.12 -12.07
N VAL A 99 -10.59 -16.01 -11.11
CA VAL A 99 -9.73 -16.17 -9.92
C VAL A 99 -8.32 -16.60 -10.32
N ASP A 100 -8.17 -17.51 -11.28
CA ASP A 100 -6.88 -17.91 -11.82
C ASP A 100 -6.13 -16.71 -12.42
N LYS A 101 -6.80 -15.93 -13.29
CA LYS A 101 -6.22 -14.70 -13.86
C LYS A 101 -5.83 -13.68 -12.80
N LEU A 102 -6.66 -13.47 -11.78
CA LEU A 102 -6.33 -12.58 -10.66
C LEU A 102 -5.12 -13.08 -9.87
N SER A 103 -4.97 -14.40 -9.71
CA SER A 103 -3.86 -15.02 -8.97
C SER A 103 -2.50 -14.82 -9.66
N GLN A 104 -2.49 -14.63 -10.98
CA GLN A 104 -1.28 -14.29 -11.75
C GLN A 104 -0.64 -12.94 -11.36
N ILE A 105 -1.34 -12.11 -10.58
CA ILE A 105 -0.76 -10.90 -9.98
C ILE A 105 0.53 -11.20 -9.19
N MET A 106 0.67 -12.42 -8.65
CA MET A 106 1.86 -12.86 -7.94
C MET A 106 3.10 -13.04 -8.85
N ILE A 107 2.95 -12.93 -10.16
CA ILE A 107 4.07 -13.05 -11.11
C ILE A 107 4.31 -11.70 -11.76
N ASN A 108 3.29 -11.15 -12.42
CA ASN A 108 3.36 -9.86 -13.05
C ASN A 108 1.96 -9.23 -13.09
N PRO A 109 1.77 -8.05 -12.48
CA PRO A 109 0.47 -7.40 -12.49
C PRO A 109 0.03 -6.99 -13.90
N PHE A 110 0.96 -6.91 -14.87
CA PHE A 110 0.70 -6.51 -16.24
C PHE A 110 0.40 -7.66 -17.21
N ASP A 111 0.47 -8.92 -16.77
CA ASP A 111 0.26 -10.07 -17.66
C ASP A 111 -1.16 -10.14 -18.23
N ASN A 112 -2.15 -9.65 -17.48
CA ASN A 112 -3.53 -9.65 -17.92
C ASN A 112 -4.34 -8.47 -17.36
N ILE A 113 -5.45 -8.15 -18.02
CA ILE A 113 -6.29 -7.01 -17.66
C ILE A 113 -6.89 -7.12 -16.25
N TYR A 114 -7.17 -8.34 -15.76
CA TYR A 114 -7.75 -8.53 -14.43
C TYR A 114 -6.73 -8.19 -13.33
N SER A 115 -5.48 -8.65 -13.48
CA SER A 115 -4.37 -8.33 -12.57
C SER A 115 -4.06 -6.83 -12.54
N ILE A 116 -4.05 -6.16 -13.70
CA ILE A 116 -3.83 -4.70 -13.76
C ILE A 116 -4.96 -3.97 -13.01
N VAL A 117 -6.21 -4.32 -13.32
CA VAL A 117 -7.39 -3.67 -12.76
C VAL A 117 -7.44 -3.85 -11.24
N ILE A 118 -7.22 -5.06 -10.72
CA ILE A 118 -7.24 -5.30 -9.27
C ILE A 118 -6.07 -4.59 -8.57
N THR A 119 -4.90 -4.49 -9.21
CA THR A 119 -3.75 -3.73 -8.70
C THR A 119 -4.08 -2.24 -8.57
N ILE A 120 -4.68 -1.64 -9.60
CA ILE A 120 -5.14 -0.25 -9.58
C ILE A 120 -6.15 -0.05 -8.45
N ILE A 121 -7.13 -0.95 -8.33
CA ILE A 121 -8.15 -0.89 -7.26
C ILE A 121 -7.48 -0.95 -5.88
N ALA A 122 -6.52 -1.84 -5.67
CA ALA A 122 -5.82 -1.95 -4.39
C ALA A 122 -5.00 -0.70 -4.06
N VAL A 123 -4.29 -0.12 -5.03
CA VAL A 123 -3.55 1.14 -4.82
C VAL A 123 -4.50 2.30 -4.50
N ILE A 124 -5.64 2.40 -5.19
CA ILE A 124 -6.65 3.43 -4.90
C ILE A 124 -7.23 3.23 -3.49
N ILE A 125 -7.56 2.00 -3.11
CA ILE A 125 -8.09 1.69 -1.78
C ILE A 125 -7.07 2.02 -0.70
N THR A 126 -5.80 1.63 -0.88
CA THR A 126 -4.73 1.99 0.05
C THR A 126 -4.56 3.51 0.14
N ALA A 127 -4.48 4.22 -0.98
CA ALA A 127 -4.37 5.68 -0.98
C ALA A 127 -5.54 6.34 -0.25
N TYR A 128 -6.77 5.84 -0.45
CA TYR A 128 -7.94 6.28 0.29
C TYR A 128 -7.79 6.09 1.81
N PHE A 129 -7.30 4.92 2.26
CA PHE A 129 -7.04 4.68 3.68
C PHE A 129 -5.90 5.54 4.22
N ILE A 130 -4.82 5.76 3.47
CA ILE A 130 -3.74 6.69 3.85
C ILE A 130 -4.31 8.10 4.05
N TYR A 131 -5.14 8.58 3.13
CA TYR A 131 -5.83 9.87 3.25
C TYR A 131 -6.70 9.91 4.50
N LEU A 132 -7.59 8.92 4.66
CA LEU A 132 -8.54 8.83 5.76
C LEU A 132 -7.82 8.81 7.10
N PHE A 133 -6.76 8.02 7.22
CA PHE A 133 -6.00 7.87 8.45
C PHE A 133 -5.22 9.13 8.80
N ASN A 134 -4.59 9.76 7.81
CA ASN A 134 -3.89 11.02 8.04
C ASN A 134 -4.87 12.13 8.46
N TYR A 135 -5.99 12.27 7.75
CA TYR A 135 -6.98 13.31 7.99
C TYR A 135 -7.72 13.11 9.34
N LYS A 136 -8.16 11.88 9.65
CA LYS A 136 -8.97 11.61 10.85
C LYS A 136 -8.15 11.36 12.11
N PHE A 137 -6.94 10.80 12.01
CA PHE A 137 -6.19 10.36 13.18
C PHE A 137 -4.82 11.05 13.31
N ALA A 138 -3.98 11.02 12.28
CA ALA A 138 -2.60 11.51 12.41
C ALA A 138 -2.55 13.03 12.66
N LEU A 139 -3.25 13.81 11.82
CA LEU A 139 -3.25 15.28 11.86
C LEU A 139 -4.24 15.87 12.87
N LYS A 140 -5.16 15.06 13.40
CA LYS A 140 -6.27 15.53 14.25
C LYS A 140 -5.81 16.29 15.48
N LYS A 141 -4.77 15.81 16.16
CA LYS A 141 -4.20 16.45 17.36
C LYS A 141 -3.72 17.87 17.04
N VAL A 142 -2.94 17.99 15.96
CA VAL A 142 -2.30 19.22 15.50
C VAL A 142 -3.35 20.24 15.03
N PHE A 143 -4.42 19.77 14.39
CA PHE A 143 -5.59 20.59 14.07
C PHE A 143 -6.30 21.11 15.33
N THR A 144 -6.56 20.25 16.31
CA THR A 144 -7.21 20.63 17.58
C THR A 144 -6.37 21.62 18.40
N GLU A 145 -5.04 21.55 18.32
CA GLU A 145 -4.11 22.47 18.98
C GLU A 145 -3.93 23.81 18.22
N GLY A 146 -4.65 24.02 17.11
CA GLY A 146 -4.59 25.26 16.33
C GLY A 146 -3.28 25.47 15.58
N TYR A 147 -2.53 24.40 15.32
CA TYR A 147 -1.31 24.45 14.52
C TYR A 147 -1.55 24.34 13.02
N LEU A 148 -2.77 23.97 12.62
CA LEU A 148 -3.13 23.70 11.23
C LEU A 148 -4.60 24.02 10.97
N GLU A 149 -4.91 24.64 9.84
CA GLU A 149 -6.28 24.83 9.37
C GLU A 149 -6.81 23.57 8.68
N ASP A 150 -8.14 23.37 8.64
CA ASP A 150 -8.74 22.20 7.98
C ASP A 150 -8.35 22.10 6.49
N LYS A 151 -8.24 23.25 5.81
CA LYS A 151 -7.84 23.32 4.41
C LYS A 151 -6.45 22.74 4.18
N ASP A 152 -5.49 23.11 5.02
CA ASP A 152 -4.12 22.60 4.91
C ASP A 152 -4.03 21.15 5.41
N MET A 153 -4.87 20.75 6.37
CA MET A 153 -4.94 19.37 6.84
C MET A 153 -5.36 18.42 5.72
N ARG A 154 -6.38 18.81 4.94
CA ARG A 154 -6.81 18.07 3.76
C ARG A 154 -5.71 17.97 2.71
N LYS A 155 -5.01 19.08 2.42
CA LYS A 155 -3.93 19.08 1.44
C LYS A 155 -2.75 18.21 1.87
N ILE A 156 -2.37 18.24 3.15
CA ILE A 156 -1.33 17.35 3.68
C ILE A 156 -1.78 15.90 3.55
N ALA A 157 -2.99 15.56 4.01
CA ALA A 157 -3.50 14.20 3.92
C ALA A 157 -3.57 13.70 2.46
N LEU A 158 -4.00 14.55 1.51
CA LEU A 158 -4.00 14.22 0.08
C LEU A 158 -2.59 14.01 -0.46
N SER A 159 -1.66 14.87 -0.09
CA SER A 159 -0.25 14.76 -0.50
C SER A 159 0.35 13.45 -0.01
N MET A 160 0.13 13.09 1.26
CA MET A 160 0.54 11.78 1.80
C MET A 160 -0.08 10.66 0.97
N ALA A 161 -1.41 10.66 0.79
CA ALA A 161 -2.12 9.62 0.05
C ALA A 161 -1.65 9.41 -1.39
N VAL A 162 -1.25 10.48 -2.08
CA VAL A 162 -0.73 10.38 -3.44
C VAL A 162 0.73 9.92 -3.42
N PHE A 163 1.61 10.60 -2.70
CA PHE A 163 3.05 10.33 -2.82
C PHE A 163 3.53 9.10 -2.05
N THR A 164 2.75 8.60 -1.08
CA THR A 164 3.11 7.44 -0.27
C THR A 164 2.20 6.24 -0.54
N ALA A 165 1.38 6.28 -1.59
CA ALA A 165 0.67 5.08 -2.03
C ALA A 165 1.67 3.98 -2.42
N PRO A 166 1.31 2.69 -2.23
CA PRO A 166 2.20 1.57 -2.50
C PRO A 166 2.28 1.27 -3.99
N TYR A 167 2.87 2.18 -4.78
CA TYR A 167 3.12 1.98 -6.20
C TYR A 167 4.02 0.77 -6.48
N VAL A 168 4.74 0.31 -5.44
CA VAL A 168 5.46 -0.96 -5.46
C VAL A 168 4.57 -2.14 -5.82
N PHE A 169 3.24 -2.08 -5.63
CA PHE A 169 2.29 -3.11 -6.08
C PHE A 169 2.21 -3.28 -7.60
N PHE A 170 2.87 -2.43 -8.39
CA PHE A 170 2.99 -2.61 -9.83
C PHE A 170 4.30 -3.30 -10.25
N LEU A 171 5.24 -3.56 -9.34
CA LEU A 171 6.52 -4.17 -9.69
C LEU A 171 6.43 -5.68 -9.94
N PRO A 172 6.66 -6.18 -11.17
CA PRO A 172 6.63 -7.62 -11.45
C PRO A 172 7.71 -8.37 -10.67
N ALA A 173 7.45 -9.66 -10.43
CA ALA A 173 8.40 -10.55 -9.78
C ALA A 173 9.54 -10.98 -10.71
N ILE A 174 9.27 -11.12 -12.02
CA ILE A 174 10.20 -11.62 -13.04
C ILE A 174 10.17 -10.66 -14.25
N TYR A 175 11.34 -10.31 -14.79
CA TYR A 175 11.51 -9.61 -16.07
C TYR A 175 11.81 -10.59 -17.19
#